data_AF-A0ABD0PXB0-F1
#
_entry.id   AF-A0ABD0PXB0-F1
#
_cell.length_a   1.000
_cell.length_b   1.000
_cell.length_c   1.000
_cell.angle_alpha   90.00
_cell.angle_beta   90.00
_cell.angle_gamma   90.00
#
_symmetry.space_group_name_H-M   'P 1'
#
loop_
_entity.id
_entity.type
_entity.pdbx_description
1 polymer ?
#
loop_
_entity_poly.entity_id
_entity_poly.type
_entity_poly.pdbx_seq_one_letter_code
_entity_poly.pdbx_strand_id
1 'polypeptide(L)' 'DSAENEVDRNKCCTLCNMFFTSAIVAQSHYQGKTHAKRVRLVLGETPSLPTPT' A
#
# COMPACT_ATOMS: atom_id res chain seq x y z
N ASP A 1 23.56 2.33 -14.88
CA ASP A 1 22.73 1.28 -14.27
C ASP A 1 21.68 1.98 -13.43
N SER A 2 20.54 2.28 -14.03
CA SER A 2 19.59 3.29 -13.52
C SER A 2 18.19 2.70 -13.27
N ALA A 3 18.08 1.37 -13.22
CA ALA A 3 16.80 0.67 -13.02
C ALA A 3 16.53 0.32 -11.55
N GLU A 4 17.55 0.30 -10.70
CA GLU A 4 17.46 -0.29 -9.35
C GLU A 4 16.78 0.63 -8.31
N ASN A 5 16.65 1.94 -8.57
CA ASN A 5 16.17 2.91 -7.56
C ASN A 5 14.65 3.20 -7.63
N GLU A 6 13.97 2.90 -8.73
CA GLU A 6 12.51 3.14 -8.86
C GLU A 6 11.68 1.96 -8.30
N VAL A 7 12.27 0.77 -8.23
CA VAL A 7 11.58 -0.46 -7.81
C VAL A 7 11.32 -0.50 -6.29
N ASP A 8 12.02 0.30 -5.49
CA ASP A 8 12.04 0.17 -4.03
C ASP A 8 10.71 0.52 -3.35
N ARG A 9 10.04 1.58 -3.82
CA ARG A 9 8.72 1.98 -3.30
C ARG A 9 7.62 0.95 -3.56
N ASN A 10 7.82 0.10 -4.57
CA ASN A 10 6.91 -0.97 -4.94
C ASN A 10 7.38 -2.35 -4.44
N LYS A 11 8.34 -2.42 -3.51
CA LYS A 11 8.82 -3.69 -2.95
C LYS A 11 8.30 -3.99 -1.56
N CYS A 12 7.59 -3.09 -0.87
CA CYS A 12 7.06 -3.42 0.45
C CYS A 12 5.76 -2.70 0.82
N CYS A 13 4.97 -3.35 1.66
CA CYS A 13 3.78 -2.82 2.28
C CYS A 13 4.00 -2.78 3.79
N THR A 14 4.24 -1.59 4.34
CA THR A 14 4.44 -1.38 5.78
C THR A 14 3.19 -1.68 6.59
N LEU A 15 1.99 -1.47 6.02
CA LEU A 15 0.70 -1.79 6.64
C LEU A 15 0.49 -3.29 6.86
N CYS A 16 1.03 -4.11 5.97
CA CYS A 16 0.95 -5.56 6.03
C CYS A 16 2.26 -6.21 6.49
N ASN A 17 3.29 -5.40 6.76
CA ASN A 17 4.68 -5.82 6.99
C ASN A 17 5.16 -6.88 5.98
N MET A 18 4.90 -6.63 4.70
CA MET A 18 5.18 -7.59 3.63
C MET A 18 6.12 -7.03 2.57
N PHE A 19 7.06 -7.86 2.11
CA PHE A 19 8.00 -7.56 1.04
C PHE A 19 7.64 -8.34 -0.24
N PHE A 20 7.89 -7.72 -1.38
CA PHE A 20 7.58 -8.21 -2.72
C PHE A 20 8.86 -8.31 -3.54
N THR A 21 8.92 -9.34 -4.36
CA THR A 21 10.05 -9.59 -5.26
C THR A 21 9.98 -8.74 -6.53
N SER A 22 8.79 -8.28 -6.92
CA SER A 22 8.56 -7.44 -8.10
C SER A 22 7.39 -6.47 -7.94
N ALA A 23 7.40 -5.41 -8.75
CA ALA A 23 6.34 -4.41 -8.78
C ALA A 23 4.96 -4.99 -9.14
N ILE A 24 4.93 -6.02 -10.01
CA ILE A 24 3.69 -6.70 -10.41
C ILE A 24 3.04 -7.37 -9.19
N VAL A 25 3.83 -8.06 -8.36
CA VAL A 25 3.34 -8.71 -7.15
C VAL A 25 2.84 -7.68 -6.14
N ALA A 26 3.55 -6.56 -5.98
CA ALA A 26 3.12 -5.47 -5.12
C ALA A 26 1.81 -4.83 -5.59
N GLN A 27 1.65 -4.58 -6.89
CA GLN A 27 0.40 -4.06 -7.45
C GLN A 27 -0.77 -5.01 -7.19
N SER A 28 -0.56 -6.32 -7.33
CA SER A 28 -1.59 -7.31 -7.01
C SER A 28 -1.94 -7.27 -5.51
N HIS A 29 -0.94 -7.12 -4.64
CA HIS A 29 -1.16 -7.00 -3.21
C HIS A 29 -1.99 -5.76 -2.84
N TYR A 30 -1.65 -4.58 -3.36
CA TYR A 30 -2.36 -3.33 -3.02
C TYR A 30 -3.82 -3.36 -3.47
N GLN A 31 -4.13 -4.04 -4.57
CA GLN A 31 -5.50 -4.26 -5.05
C GLN A 31 -6.20 -5.45 -4.35
N GLY A 32 -5.49 -6.16 -3.48
CA GLY A 32 -5.97 -7.36 -2.80
C GLY A 32 -6.91 -7.09 -1.63
N LYS A 33 -7.84 -8.03 -1.40
CA LYS A 33 -8.83 -7.99 -0.31
C LYS A 33 -8.19 -7.92 1.07
N THR A 34 -7.04 -8.56 1.26
CA THR A 34 -6.26 -8.57 2.50
C THR A 34 -5.70 -7.20 2.82
N HIS A 35 -5.08 -6.54 1.83
CA HIS A 35 -4.58 -5.18 1.97
C HIS A 35 -5.74 -4.22 2.25
N ALA A 36 -6.82 -4.28 1.47
CA ALA A 36 -8.01 -3.46 1.69
C ALA A 36 -8.66 -3.67 3.08
N LYS A 37 -8.66 -4.89 3.62
CA LYS A 37 -9.15 -5.15 4.99
C LYS A 37 -8.23 -4.54 6.05
N ARG A 38 -6.91 -4.66 5.88
CA ARG A 38 -5.91 -4.05 6.76
C ARG A 38 -5.97 -2.53 6.71
N VAL A 39 -6.04 -1.92 5.52
CA VAL A 39 -6.21 -0.47 5.33
C VAL A 39 -7.46 0.00 6.05
N ARG A 40 -8.62 -0.64 5.85
CA ARG A 40 -9.85 -0.26 6.57
C ARG A 40 -9.75 -0.40 8.08
N LEU A 41 -9.00 -1.37 8.59
CA LEU A 41 -8.77 -1.56 10.03
C LEU A 41 -7.81 -0.52 10.62
N VAL A 42 -6.70 -0.24 9.92
CA VAL A 42 -5.64 0.67 10.35
C VAL A 42 -6.06 2.12 10.18
N LEU A 43 -6.65 2.45 9.04
CA LEU A 43 -7.19 3.77 8.75
C LEU A 43 -8.47 4.03 9.54
N GLY A 44 -9.19 2.97 9.93
CA GLY A 44 -10.21 2.99 10.98
C GLY A 44 -11.06 4.25 10.98
N GLU A 45 -11.61 4.65 9.83
CA GLU A 45 -12.40 5.87 9.72
C GLU A 45 -13.64 5.76 10.62
N THR A 46 -13.57 6.34 11.81
CA THR A 46 -14.47 7.45 12.08
C THR A 46 -14.27 8.50 10.98
N PRO A 47 -15.34 8.93 10.29
CA PRO A 47 -15.23 9.95 9.27
C PRO A 47 -14.81 11.26 9.95
N SER A 48 -13.61 11.73 9.66
CA SER A 48 -13.25 13.12 9.94
C SER A 48 -12.38 13.63 8.81
N LEU A 49 -12.71 14.70 8.09
CA LEU A 49 -13.75 15.72 8.17
C LEU A 49 -13.69 16.46 6.81
N PRO A 50 -14.70 17.26 6.44
CA PRO A 50 -14.76 17.97 5.18
C PRO A 50 -13.66 19.03 5.13
N THR A 51 -13.10 19.29 3.96
CA THR A 51 -12.45 20.56 3.65
C THR A 51 -13.54 21.60 3.37
N PRO A 52 -13.70 22.66 4.19
CA PRO A 52 -14.44 23.85 3.80
C PRO A 52 -13.45 24.87 3.20
N THR A 53 -13.64 25.24 1.93
CA THR A 53 -13.26 26.56 1.42
C THR A 53 -14.26 26.94 0.34
#